data_AF-A0A242LBJ7-F1
#
_entry.id   AF-A0A242LBJ7-F1
#
_cell.length_a   1.000
_cell.length_b   1.000
_cell.length_c   1.000
_cell.angle_alpha   90.00
_cell.angle_beta   90.00
_cell.angle_gamma   90.00
#
_symmetry.space_group_name_H-M   'P 1'
#
loop_
_entity.id
_entity.type
_entity.pdbx_description
1 polymer ?
#
loop_
_entity_poly.entity_id
_entity_poly.type
_entity_poly.pdbx_seq_one_letter_code
_entity_poly.pdbx_strand_id
1 'polypeptide(L)'
;MFKNYTINQTILPLDMEQYIPETDVAFAVNALIEAIPHTLFNQLEQQLGRPPYHPKMMLKIILYAYTQRVFSGRRIEFLLEDSYRMRWLANHEQVSYRTINRFRSHKTTAQLLAEAFVLFRRQLITHQIIDNEAIFIDGTKIEADANKFSFVWRKATTRYEKLLDEKSEIFYQTLYQEEVLPCLKEENQSDGLTSDQLEEAANHLEAELHEVEAQLPNEKQKEKQSQLKRKSRTYRKYLRKIQADYLPRKQKYEAYNQLFQERNSFSKTDTDATFMRMKDDYMRNGQLKPGYNLQIATENQYVLAYDLFPNPTDTKTLNPFLDSFLEQHNELPEYIVADAGYGSEENYMYISDILHKTPLITYGSYHKEKKKNYRANPFIVENWRYLEKEDTYICPAHRAVTFKQYSRRKDKTGFVRDFKIYECENCRSCPVRSQCTKAKGDRKRQILVNNTWRYFKAECKKKLLEEKTGSIYRKRKIDVEPVFGHLKAQLAFHRFHLRGKQGAKIDIGLALMALNLRKIGKYMEKKTSIIEKISSILTLTIKIELIFFQREGYCPTLLSIRFFFCVYRS
;
A
#
# COMPACT_ATOMS: atom_id res chain seq x y z
N MET A 1 -49.45 26.15 -14.25
CA MET A 1 -50.15 25.72 -13.02
C MET A 1 -49.17 24.93 -12.18
N PHE A 2 -48.87 25.36 -10.96
CA PHE A 2 -48.00 24.61 -10.05
C PHE A 2 -48.79 23.51 -9.35
N LYS A 3 -48.14 22.41 -8.97
CA LYS A 3 -48.73 21.46 -8.03
C LYS A 3 -48.90 22.16 -6.67
N ASN A 4 -50.03 21.96 -6.01
CA ASN A 4 -50.23 22.45 -4.64
C ASN A 4 -49.10 21.94 -3.75
N TYR A 5 -48.41 22.87 -3.09
CA TYR A 5 -47.28 22.59 -2.21
C TYR A 5 -47.70 22.92 -0.77
N THR A 6 -47.74 21.90 0.08
CA THR A 6 -47.96 22.04 1.52
C THR A 6 -47.01 21.10 2.26
N ILE A 7 -46.30 21.63 3.24
CA ILE A 7 -45.41 20.87 4.12
C ILE A 7 -46.12 20.42 5.41
N ASN A 8 -47.32 20.95 5.67
CA ASN A 8 -48.04 20.76 6.94
C ASN A 8 -49.07 19.61 6.87
N GLN A 9 -48.94 18.71 5.90
CA GLN A 9 -49.84 17.57 5.77
C GLN A 9 -49.34 16.43 6.68
N THR A 10 -50.22 15.93 7.54
CA THR A 10 -49.95 14.77 8.39
C THR A 10 -49.87 13.51 7.53
N ILE A 11 -48.76 12.78 7.64
CA ILE A 11 -48.51 11.52 6.91
C ILE A 11 -48.21 10.43 7.95
N LEU A 12 -48.71 9.22 7.72
CA LEU A 12 -48.36 8.04 8.53
C LEU A 12 -46.88 7.70 8.35
N PRO A 13 -46.19 7.20 9.39
CA PRO A 13 -44.81 6.75 9.25
C PRO A 13 -44.77 5.57 8.26
N LEU A 14 -44.22 5.82 7.08
CA LEU A 14 -43.99 4.82 6.05
C LEU A 14 -42.62 4.17 6.26
N ASP A 15 -42.52 2.90 5.91
CA ASP A 15 -41.26 2.16 5.94
C ASP A 15 -40.23 2.86 5.04
N MET A 16 -39.05 3.16 5.59
CA MET A 16 -37.97 3.85 4.90
C MET A 16 -37.45 3.03 3.71
N GLU A 17 -37.59 1.71 3.77
CA GLU A 17 -37.18 0.80 2.70
C GLU A 17 -37.92 1.10 1.39
N GLN A 18 -39.19 1.51 1.45
CA GLN A 18 -40.00 1.83 0.26
C GLN A 18 -39.47 3.04 -0.53
N TYR A 19 -38.66 3.88 0.10
CA TYR A 19 -38.06 5.06 -0.55
C TYR A 19 -36.68 4.77 -1.15
N ILE A 20 -36.11 3.58 -0.90
CA ILE A 20 -34.80 3.18 -1.42
C ILE A 20 -35.05 2.26 -2.62
N PRO A 21 -34.58 2.60 -3.83
CA PRO A 21 -34.66 1.69 -4.97
C PRO A 21 -33.95 0.37 -4.64
N GLU A 22 -34.52 -0.78 -5.01
CA GLU A 22 -33.91 -2.10 -4.74
C GLU A 22 -32.49 -2.25 -5.32
N THR A 23 -32.17 -1.48 -6.36
CA THR A 23 -30.86 -1.46 -7.02
C THR A 23 -29.86 -0.51 -6.35
N ASP A 24 -30.25 0.17 -5.27
CA ASP A 24 -29.40 1.10 -4.55
C ASP A 24 -28.20 0.41 -3.88
N VAL A 25 -27.09 1.15 -3.78
CA VAL A 25 -25.86 0.65 -3.16
C VAL A 25 -26.07 0.32 -1.68
N ALA A 26 -27.05 0.94 -1.01
CA ALA A 26 -27.41 0.62 0.37
C ALA A 26 -27.76 -0.87 0.55
N PHE A 27 -28.52 -1.46 -0.39
CA PHE A 27 -28.85 -2.89 -0.36
C PHE A 27 -27.63 -3.77 -0.60
N ALA A 28 -26.74 -3.38 -1.52
CA ALA A 28 -25.48 -4.11 -1.75
C ALA A 28 -24.58 -4.11 -0.49
N VAL A 29 -24.50 -2.97 0.21
CA VAL A 29 -23.80 -2.86 1.50
C VAL A 29 -24.45 -3.79 2.52
N ASN A 30 -25.77 -3.75 2.66
CA ASN A 30 -26.50 -4.57 3.62
C ASN A 30 -26.27 -6.08 3.36
N ALA A 31 -26.45 -6.52 2.12
CA ALA A 31 -26.31 -7.92 1.71
C ALA A 31 -24.88 -8.45 1.94
N LEU A 32 -23.84 -7.67 1.63
CA LEU A 32 -22.46 -8.07 1.87
C LEU A 32 -22.19 -8.30 3.37
N ILE A 33 -22.66 -7.39 4.23
CA ILE A 33 -22.40 -7.47 5.67
C ILE A 33 -23.22 -8.57 6.34
N GLU A 34 -24.46 -8.83 5.87
CA GLU A 34 -25.24 -9.94 6.38
C GLU A 34 -24.67 -11.32 6.00
N ALA A 35 -23.96 -11.41 4.86
CA ALA A 35 -23.28 -12.63 4.45
C ALA A 35 -22.03 -12.97 5.29
N ILE A 36 -21.52 -12.04 6.11
CA ILE A 36 -20.36 -12.30 6.98
C ILE A 36 -20.80 -13.20 8.16
N PRO A 37 -20.09 -14.31 8.43
CA PRO A 37 -20.40 -15.20 9.54
C PRO A 37 -20.52 -14.49 10.88
N HIS A 38 -21.60 -14.79 11.62
CA HIS A 38 -21.88 -14.18 12.93
C HIS A 38 -20.77 -14.39 13.97
N THR A 39 -20.06 -15.52 13.89
CA THR A 39 -18.96 -15.88 14.79
C THR A 39 -17.84 -14.83 14.83
N LEU A 40 -17.56 -14.17 13.71
CA LEU A 40 -16.55 -13.11 13.63
C LEU A 40 -16.97 -11.84 14.39
N PHE A 41 -18.28 -11.58 14.48
CA PHE A 41 -18.80 -10.43 15.22
C PHE A 41 -18.92 -10.71 16.72
N ASN A 42 -19.14 -11.96 17.13
CA ASN A 42 -19.24 -12.33 18.55
C ASN A 42 -17.93 -12.08 19.31
N GLN A 43 -16.78 -12.11 18.63
CA GLN A 43 -15.48 -11.76 19.24
C GLN A 43 -15.40 -10.31 19.73
N LEU A 44 -16.33 -9.45 19.29
CA LEU A 44 -16.43 -8.04 19.69
C LEU A 44 -17.40 -7.80 20.85
N GLU A 45 -18.12 -8.83 21.28
CA GLU A 45 -19.01 -8.70 22.42
C GLU A 45 -18.20 -8.50 23.70
N GLN A 46 -18.49 -7.40 24.39
CA GLN A 46 -17.94 -7.13 25.71
C GLN A 46 -18.91 -7.67 26.75
N GLN A 47 -18.42 -8.52 27.65
CA GLN A 47 -19.25 -9.10 28.71
C GLN A 47 -19.61 -8.09 29.82
N LEU A 48 -18.89 -6.96 29.91
CA LEU A 48 -19.03 -5.97 30.98
C LEU A 48 -19.15 -4.55 30.41
N GLY A 49 -19.98 -3.73 31.05
CA GLY A 49 -20.18 -2.31 30.71
C GLY A 49 -21.45 -2.05 29.87
N ARG A 50 -21.55 -0.83 29.32
CA ARG A 50 -22.66 -0.47 28.42
C ARG A 50 -22.53 -1.28 27.12
N PRO A 51 -23.59 -1.97 26.66
CA PRO A 51 -23.56 -2.72 25.42
C PRO A 51 -23.06 -1.85 24.26
N PRO A 52 -22.03 -2.29 23.51
CA PRO A 52 -21.56 -1.56 22.35
C PRO A 52 -22.58 -1.64 21.22
N TYR A 53 -22.52 -0.68 20.29
CA TYR A 53 -23.29 -0.77 19.05
C TYR A 53 -22.89 -2.00 18.25
N HIS A 54 -23.86 -2.62 17.57
CA HIS A 54 -23.62 -3.85 16.84
C HIS A 54 -22.57 -3.64 15.72
N PRO A 55 -21.51 -4.46 15.64
CA PRO A 55 -20.44 -4.30 14.64
C PRO A 55 -20.92 -4.31 13.18
N LYS A 56 -21.93 -5.13 12.84
CA LYS A 56 -22.58 -5.12 11.51
C LYS A 56 -23.10 -3.72 11.15
N MET A 57 -23.83 -3.08 12.06
CA MET A 57 -24.36 -1.73 11.84
C MET A 57 -23.23 -0.72 11.65
N MET A 58 -22.21 -0.77 12.51
CA MET A 58 -21.03 0.10 12.40
C MET A 58 -20.31 -0.05 11.05
N LEU A 59 -20.15 -1.28 10.56
CA LEU A 59 -19.50 -1.54 9.29
C LEU A 59 -20.36 -1.08 8.09
N LYS A 60 -21.68 -1.30 8.14
CA LYS A 60 -22.64 -0.83 7.12
C LYS A 60 -22.59 0.69 6.95
N ILE A 61 -22.70 1.45 8.05
CA ILE A 61 -22.71 2.92 7.96
C ILE A 61 -21.38 3.47 7.45
N ILE A 62 -20.25 2.88 7.83
CA ILE A 62 -18.93 3.35 7.38
C ILE A 62 -18.74 3.03 5.88
N LEU A 63 -19.03 1.80 5.45
CA LEU A 63 -18.91 1.43 4.05
C LEU A 63 -19.80 2.31 3.18
N TYR A 64 -21.07 2.47 3.55
CA TYR A 64 -21.99 3.33 2.81
C TYR A 64 -21.50 4.77 2.76
N ALA A 65 -21.02 5.34 3.87
CA ALA A 65 -20.45 6.70 3.86
C ALA A 65 -19.27 6.85 2.89
N TYR A 66 -18.39 5.85 2.83
CA TYR A 66 -17.26 5.84 1.89
C TYR A 66 -17.74 5.81 0.44
N THR A 67 -18.85 5.12 0.13
CA THR A 67 -19.45 5.17 -1.23
C THR A 67 -19.86 6.59 -1.65
N GLN A 68 -20.23 7.42 -0.66
CA GLN A 68 -20.64 8.82 -0.83
C GLN A 68 -19.48 9.82 -0.69
N ARG A 69 -18.22 9.36 -0.68
CA ARG A 69 -17.01 10.19 -0.49
C ARG A 69 -16.93 10.86 0.89
N VAL A 70 -17.58 10.28 1.89
CA VAL A 70 -17.60 10.82 3.26
C VAL A 70 -16.68 9.99 4.16
N PHE A 71 -15.45 10.48 4.34
CA PHE A 71 -14.42 9.77 5.12
C PHE A 71 -14.29 10.28 6.57
N SER A 72 -14.60 11.55 6.83
CA SER A 72 -14.48 12.15 8.17
C SER A 72 -15.56 11.66 9.13
N GLY A 73 -15.18 11.22 10.33
CA GLY A 73 -16.15 10.73 11.33
C GLY A 73 -17.27 11.71 11.68
N ARG A 74 -16.99 13.01 11.77
CA ARG A 74 -18.04 14.03 12.00
C ARG A 74 -19.00 14.16 10.83
N ARG A 75 -18.50 14.01 9.60
CA ARG A 75 -19.37 14.02 8.42
C ARG A 75 -20.17 12.73 8.30
N ILE A 76 -19.65 11.60 8.78
CA ILE A 76 -20.40 10.34 8.85
C ILE A 76 -21.53 10.44 9.88
N GLU A 77 -21.24 11.00 11.06
CA GLU A 77 -22.24 11.33 12.09
C GLU A 77 -23.34 12.24 11.52
N PHE A 78 -22.97 13.33 10.85
CA PHE A 78 -23.94 14.19 10.16
C PHE A 78 -24.76 13.43 9.08
N LEU A 79 -24.10 12.61 8.26
CA LEU A 79 -24.78 11.82 7.22
C LEU A 79 -25.75 10.79 7.80
N LEU A 80 -25.49 10.30 9.02
CA LEU A 80 -26.36 9.39 9.75
C LEU A 80 -27.65 10.07 10.20
N GLU A 81 -27.59 11.36 10.53
CA GLU A 81 -28.77 12.17 10.89
C GLU A 81 -29.58 12.58 9.64
N ASP A 82 -28.89 13.01 8.59
CA ASP A 82 -29.48 13.62 7.39
C ASP A 82 -30.02 12.58 6.38
N SER A 83 -29.31 11.47 6.18
CA SER A 83 -29.65 10.53 5.10
C SER A 83 -30.59 9.41 5.52
N TYR A 84 -31.73 9.28 4.83
CA TYR A 84 -32.67 8.17 5.04
C TYR A 84 -32.05 6.78 4.81
N ARG A 85 -31.11 6.63 3.87
CA ARG A 85 -30.38 5.37 3.63
C ARG A 85 -29.49 4.98 4.81
N MET A 86 -28.80 5.95 5.41
CA MET A 86 -28.00 5.70 6.61
C MET A 86 -28.89 5.36 7.81
N ARG A 87 -30.01 6.07 7.96
CA ARG A 87 -31.00 5.78 9.00
C ARG A 87 -31.58 4.37 8.85
N TRP A 88 -31.85 3.91 7.62
CA TRP A 88 -32.26 2.53 7.36
C TRP A 88 -31.17 1.52 7.72
N LEU A 89 -29.92 1.72 7.24
CA LEU A 89 -28.79 0.83 7.57
C LEU A 89 -28.48 0.76 9.07
N ALA A 90 -28.74 1.84 9.80
CA ALA A 90 -28.53 1.94 11.23
C ALA A 90 -29.76 1.59 12.08
N ASN A 91 -30.90 1.27 11.45
CA ASN A 91 -32.18 1.12 12.13
C ASN A 91 -32.49 2.30 13.09
N HIS A 92 -32.31 3.52 12.60
CA HIS A 92 -32.49 4.79 13.30
C HIS A 92 -31.55 5.06 14.49
N GLU A 93 -30.61 4.18 14.80
CA GLU A 93 -29.60 4.41 15.82
C GLU A 93 -28.68 5.59 15.45
N GLN A 94 -28.35 6.40 16.45
CA GLN A 94 -27.42 7.52 16.32
C GLN A 94 -26.09 7.17 16.99
N VAL A 95 -24.99 7.41 16.28
CA VAL A 95 -23.65 7.04 16.73
C VAL A 95 -22.72 8.25 16.66
N SER A 96 -22.06 8.55 17.78
CA SER A 96 -21.13 9.68 17.82
C SER A 96 -19.88 9.47 16.96
N TYR A 97 -19.29 10.56 16.44
CA TYR A 97 -18.06 10.46 15.64
C TYR A 97 -16.91 9.76 16.38
N ARG A 98 -16.86 9.84 17.72
CA ARG A 98 -15.83 9.19 18.55
C ARG A 98 -15.93 7.68 18.47
N THR A 99 -17.14 7.15 18.55
CA THR A 99 -17.41 5.71 18.45
C THR A 99 -17.06 5.19 17.05
N ILE A 100 -17.44 5.93 16.00
CA ILE A 100 -17.12 5.59 14.61
C ILE A 100 -15.60 5.59 14.37
N ASN A 101 -14.89 6.59 14.92
CA ASN A 101 -13.43 6.67 14.80
C ASN A 101 -12.70 5.59 15.60
N ARG A 102 -13.24 5.16 16.75
CA ARG A 102 -12.69 4.05 17.52
C ARG A 102 -12.89 2.72 16.81
N PHE A 103 -14.07 2.48 16.23
CA PHE A 103 -14.35 1.26 15.48
C PHE A 103 -13.45 1.13 14.24
N ARG A 104 -13.35 2.19 13.42
CA ARG A 104 -12.54 2.14 12.19
C ARG A 104 -11.03 1.98 12.41
N SER A 105 -10.50 2.34 13.58
CA SER A 105 -9.06 2.22 13.88
C SER A 105 -8.73 0.92 14.63
N HIS A 106 -9.74 0.14 15.02
CA HIS A 106 -9.56 -1.07 15.79
C HIS A 106 -9.04 -2.24 14.93
N LYS A 107 -8.25 -3.15 15.54
CA LYS A 107 -7.66 -4.33 14.87
C LYS A 107 -8.70 -5.25 14.25
N THR A 108 -9.83 -5.41 14.92
CA THR A 108 -10.93 -6.28 14.49
C THR A 108 -11.56 -5.83 13.18
N THR A 109 -11.60 -4.52 12.92
CA THR A 109 -12.11 -3.99 11.64
C THR A 109 -11.22 -4.42 10.48
N ALA A 110 -9.91 -4.56 10.69
CA ALA A 110 -9.02 -5.10 9.67
C ALA A 110 -9.35 -6.58 9.36
N GLN A 111 -9.64 -7.39 10.40
CA GLN A 111 -10.05 -8.79 10.22
C GLN A 111 -11.39 -8.90 9.50
N LEU A 112 -12.40 -8.13 9.93
CA LEU A 112 -13.71 -8.10 9.29
C LEU A 112 -13.62 -7.67 7.82
N LEU A 113 -12.75 -6.72 7.49
CA LEU A 113 -12.53 -6.30 6.11
C LEU A 113 -11.83 -7.39 5.29
N ALA A 114 -10.81 -8.04 5.83
CA ALA A 114 -10.14 -9.15 5.14
C ALA A 114 -11.15 -10.25 4.76
N GLU A 115 -12.00 -10.64 5.71
CA GLU A 115 -13.08 -11.61 5.48
C GLU A 115 -14.12 -11.10 4.48
N ALA A 116 -14.49 -9.82 4.53
CA ALA A 116 -15.39 -9.22 3.56
C ALA A 116 -14.83 -9.31 2.13
N PHE A 117 -13.53 -9.12 1.92
CA PHE A 117 -12.90 -9.29 0.59
C PHE A 117 -12.89 -10.75 0.13
N VAL A 118 -12.65 -11.70 1.03
CA VAL A 118 -12.72 -13.15 0.72
C VAL A 118 -14.12 -13.54 0.28
N LEU A 119 -15.14 -13.15 1.05
CA LEU A 119 -16.54 -13.43 0.75
C LEU A 119 -16.99 -12.75 -0.54
N PHE A 120 -16.60 -11.48 -0.73
CA PHE A 120 -16.89 -10.73 -1.93
C PHE A 120 -16.33 -11.44 -3.18
N ARG A 121 -15.06 -11.85 -3.17
CA ARG A 121 -14.46 -12.62 -4.28
C ARG A 121 -15.23 -13.92 -4.51
N ARG A 122 -15.54 -14.69 -3.46
CA ARG A 122 -16.31 -15.95 -3.58
C ARG A 122 -17.67 -15.73 -4.22
N GLN A 123 -18.38 -14.67 -3.84
CA GLN A 123 -19.67 -14.30 -4.45
C GLN A 123 -19.51 -13.94 -5.94
N LEU A 124 -18.49 -13.18 -6.31
CA LEU A 124 -18.24 -12.85 -7.72
C LEU A 124 -17.97 -14.09 -8.58
N ILE A 125 -17.22 -15.07 -8.06
CA ILE A 125 -16.95 -16.34 -8.75
C ILE A 125 -18.25 -17.16 -8.86
N THR A 126 -18.98 -17.30 -7.76
CA THR A 126 -20.23 -18.09 -7.71
C THR A 126 -21.28 -17.57 -8.69
N HIS A 127 -21.37 -16.24 -8.84
CA HIS A 127 -22.28 -15.59 -9.79
C HIS A 127 -21.71 -15.41 -11.20
N GLN A 128 -20.54 -15.99 -11.50
CA GLN A 128 -19.87 -15.91 -12.81
C GLN A 128 -19.66 -14.47 -13.30
N ILE A 129 -19.40 -13.55 -12.37
CA ILE A 129 -19.04 -12.16 -12.68
C ILE A 129 -17.53 -12.07 -13.02
N ILE A 130 -16.74 -13.00 -12.47
CA ILE A 130 -15.31 -13.17 -12.76
C ILE A 130 -15.02 -14.64 -13.08
N ASP A 131 -13.99 -14.86 -13.90
CA ASP A 131 -13.62 -16.19 -14.39
C ASP A 131 -12.58 -16.85 -13.47
N ASN A 132 -11.88 -16.06 -12.65
CA ASN A 132 -10.82 -16.48 -11.75
C ASN A 132 -9.60 -17.09 -12.46
N GLU A 133 -9.41 -16.75 -13.74
CA GLU A 133 -8.33 -17.29 -14.57
C GLU A 133 -7.03 -16.49 -14.41
N ALA A 134 -7.16 -15.17 -14.23
CA ALA A 134 -6.04 -14.23 -14.20
C ALA A 134 -6.27 -13.12 -13.17
N ILE A 135 -5.19 -12.69 -12.52
CA ILE A 135 -5.20 -11.48 -11.68
C ILE A 135 -4.30 -10.40 -12.26
N PHE A 136 -4.79 -9.16 -12.22
CA PHE A 136 -4.07 -7.98 -12.67
C PHE A 136 -3.55 -7.20 -11.46
N ILE A 137 -2.23 -7.02 -11.40
CA ILE A 137 -1.55 -6.35 -10.28
C ILE A 137 -0.92 -5.05 -10.78
N ASP A 138 -1.22 -3.97 -10.08
CA ASP A 138 -0.53 -2.69 -10.27
C ASP A 138 -0.48 -1.88 -8.96
N GLY A 139 0.43 -0.91 -8.96
CA GLY A 139 0.80 -0.10 -7.82
C GLY A 139 0.48 1.38 -7.99
N THR A 140 0.05 2.02 -6.90
CA THR A 140 -0.07 3.48 -6.85
C THR A 140 0.37 4.01 -5.50
N LYS A 141 0.85 5.25 -5.48
CA LYS A 141 1.31 5.91 -4.26
C LYS A 141 0.23 6.85 -3.76
N ILE A 142 -0.06 6.77 -2.47
CA ILE A 142 -1.06 7.59 -1.78
C ILE A 142 -0.39 8.30 -0.59
N GLU A 143 -0.73 9.57 -0.39
CA GLU A 143 -0.18 10.41 0.67
C GLU A 143 -0.67 9.93 2.05
N ALA A 144 0.25 9.79 3.01
CA ALA A 144 -0.08 9.41 4.39
C ALA A 144 -0.73 10.57 5.16
N ASP A 145 -1.42 10.28 6.26
CA ASP A 145 -1.83 11.32 7.22
C ASP A 145 -0.65 11.79 8.09
N ALA A 146 0.38 12.34 7.45
CA ALA A 146 1.58 12.85 8.11
C ALA A 146 1.87 14.31 7.72
N ASN A 147 2.65 15.00 8.56
CA ASN A 147 3.17 16.33 8.25
C ASN A 147 4.20 16.23 7.12
N LYS A 148 4.03 17.07 6.09
CA LYS A 148 4.83 17.11 4.85
C LYS A 148 6.30 17.46 5.09
N PHE A 149 6.61 18.19 6.17
CA PHE A 149 7.94 18.74 6.42
C PHE A 149 8.73 18.02 7.52
N SER A 150 8.17 16.96 8.11
CA SER A 150 8.79 16.27 9.24
C SER A 150 9.49 14.97 8.81
N PHE A 151 10.68 15.08 8.22
CA PHE A 151 11.43 13.93 7.67
C PHE A 151 12.65 13.53 8.50
N VAL A 152 12.98 12.25 8.44
CA VAL A 152 14.24 11.68 8.95
C VAL A 152 14.84 10.77 7.87
N TRP A 153 16.10 10.99 7.51
CA TRP A 153 16.83 10.23 6.48
C TRP A 153 17.91 9.39 7.11
N ARG A 154 17.97 8.09 6.79
CA ARG A 154 19.00 7.18 7.31
C ARG A 154 20.41 7.72 7.10
N LYS A 155 20.72 8.17 5.88
CA LYS A 155 22.05 8.73 5.55
C LYS A 155 22.41 9.96 6.39
N ALA A 156 21.43 10.82 6.70
CA ALA A 156 21.67 11.99 7.54
C ALA A 156 21.86 11.57 9.00
N THR A 157 21.00 10.69 9.52
CA THR A 157 21.11 10.11 10.86
C THR A 157 22.48 9.47 11.06
N THR A 158 22.88 8.53 10.20
CA THR A 158 24.19 7.86 10.31
C THR A 158 25.37 8.83 10.25
N ARG A 159 25.26 9.91 9.45
CA ARG A 159 26.33 10.93 9.39
C ARG A 159 26.43 11.71 10.70
N TYR A 160 25.31 12.15 11.25
CA TYR A 160 25.30 12.96 12.47
C TYR A 160 25.49 12.13 13.75
N GLU A 161 25.15 10.84 13.71
CA GLU A 161 25.45 9.85 14.74
C GLU A 161 26.96 9.61 14.81
N LYS A 162 27.63 9.32 13.69
CA LYS A 162 29.10 9.19 13.65
C LYS A 162 29.83 10.42 14.18
N LEU A 163 29.37 11.62 13.80
CA LEU A 163 29.93 12.88 14.31
C LEU A 163 29.67 13.09 15.81
N LEU A 164 28.59 12.51 16.35
CA LEU A 164 28.33 12.52 17.79
C LEU A 164 29.24 11.52 18.49
N ASP A 165 29.41 10.32 17.94
CA ASP A 165 30.24 9.26 18.48
C ASP A 165 31.70 9.70 18.59
N GLU A 166 32.26 10.30 17.52
CA GLU A 166 33.60 10.91 17.53
C GLU A 166 33.74 11.97 18.65
N LYS A 167 32.70 12.80 18.86
CA LYS A 167 32.71 13.86 19.89
C LYS A 167 32.52 13.32 21.31
N SER A 168 31.75 12.27 21.48
CA SER A 168 31.58 11.61 22.77
C SER A 168 32.84 10.84 23.14
N GLU A 169 33.51 10.21 22.19
CA GLU A 169 34.74 9.45 22.43
C GLU A 169 35.89 10.39 22.83
N ILE A 170 36.09 11.49 22.10
CA ILE A 170 37.07 12.52 22.49
C ILE A 170 36.76 13.08 23.89
N PHE A 171 35.48 13.28 24.19
CA PHE A 171 35.07 13.77 25.50
C PHE A 171 35.32 12.75 26.60
N TYR A 172 35.06 11.46 26.34
CA TYR A 172 35.34 10.37 27.27
C TYR A 172 36.85 10.22 27.52
N GLN A 173 37.68 10.30 26.47
CA GLN A 173 39.14 10.32 26.61
C GLN A 173 39.63 11.50 27.45
N THR A 174 38.99 12.66 27.32
CA THR A 174 39.30 13.83 28.17
C THR A 174 38.99 13.55 29.64
N LEU A 175 37.84 12.92 29.94
CA LEU A 175 37.47 12.56 31.31
C LEU A 175 38.41 11.51 31.91
N TYR A 176 38.90 10.58 31.09
CA TYR A 176 39.90 9.60 31.49
C TYR A 176 41.25 10.25 31.81
N GLN A 177 41.72 11.18 30.95
CA GLN A 177 42.96 11.93 31.17
C GLN A 177 42.92 12.84 32.40
N GLU A 178 41.75 13.36 32.77
CA GLU A 178 41.54 14.16 33.98
C GLU A 178 41.36 13.32 35.26
N GLU A 179 41.59 11.99 35.18
CA GLU A 179 41.47 11.01 36.28
C GLU A 179 40.07 10.95 36.94
N VAL A 180 39.03 11.33 36.22
CA VAL A 180 37.64 11.36 36.74
C VAL A 180 36.96 9.99 36.63
N LEU A 181 37.48 9.10 35.78
CA LEU A 181 36.93 7.77 35.49
C LEU A 181 38.08 6.75 35.34
N PRO A 182 38.32 5.85 36.32
CA PRO A 182 39.26 4.73 36.16
C PRO A 182 38.66 3.52 35.42
N CYS A 183 37.39 3.58 35.02
CA CYS A 183 36.59 2.39 34.71
C CYS A 183 36.07 2.46 33.28
N LEU A 184 36.84 1.96 32.31
CA LEU A 184 36.42 1.15 31.15
C LEU A 184 37.67 0.97 30.28
N LYS A 185 38.15 -0.27 30.20
CA LYS A 185 39.40 -0.64 29.50
C LYS A 185 39.34 -0.38 28.00
N GLU A 186 40.54 -0.23 27.42
CA GLU A 186 40.93 -0.10 26.01
C GLU A 186 40.52 -1.28 25.09
N GLU A 187 39.32 -1.85 25.21
CA GLU A 187 38.86 -2.84 24.22
C GLU A 187 38.27 -2.13 23.01
N ASN A 188 39.16 -1.78 22.06
CA ASN A 188 38.90 -1.49 20.63
C ASN A 188 37.41 -1.28 20.27
N GLN A 189 36.82 -0.15 20.67
CA GLN A 189 35.42 0.15 20.34
C GLN A 189 35.34 0.72 18.92
N SER A 190 35.31 -0.16 17.90
CA SER A 190 35.12 0.27 16.51
C SER A 190 33.72 0.88 16.24
N ASP A 191 32.78 0.76 17.19
CA ASP A 191 31.36 1.10 17.02
C ASP A 191 30.86 2.30 17.87
N GLY A 192 31.75 2.98 18.60
CA GLY A 192 31.41 4.17 19.41
C GLY A 192 30.67 3.87 20.73
N LEU A 193 30.53 4.89 21.59
CA LEU A 193 29.88 4.77 22.90
C LEU A 193 28.36 4.55 22.78
N THR A 194 27.80 3.60 23.54
CA THR A 194 26.34 3.37 23.60
C THR A 194 25.63 4.35 24.54
N SER A 195 24.30 4.48 24.43
CA SER A 195 23.52 5.30 25.38
C SER A 195 23.70 4.85 26.83
N ASP A 196 23.75 3.53 27.09
CA ASP A 196 23.99 2.96 28.41
C ASP A 196 25.36 3.36 28.98
N GLN A 197 26.42 3.33 28.17
CA GLN A 197 27.77 3.76 28.60
C GLN A 197 27.83 5.25 28.92
N LEU A 198 27.06 6.08 28.21
CA LEU A 198 26.94 7.51 28.52
C LEU A 198 26.15 7.74 29.82
N GLU A 199 25.18 6.88 30.14
CA GLU A 199 24.42 6.91 31.38
C GLU A 199 25.27 6.49 32.58
N GLU A 200 26.07 5.42 32.44
CA GLU A 200 27.07 5.01 33.43
C GLU A 200 28.10 6.12 33.71
N ALA A 201 28.62 6.76 32.65
CA ALA A 201 29.53 7.89 32.79
C ALA A 201 28.88 9.08 33.51
N ALA A 202 27.59 9.35 33.25
CA ALA A 202 26.85 10.40 33.96
C ALA A 202 26.68 10.07 35.45
N ASN A 203 26.32 8.83 35.79
CA ASN A 203 26.13 8.37 37.17
C ASN A 203 27.44 8.44 37.97
N HIS A 204 28.56 8.06 37.37
CA HIS A 204 29.88 8.19 38.01
C HIS A 204 30.26 9.65 38.24
N LEU A 205 30.02 10.52 37.26
CA LEU A 205 30.25 11.97 37.43
C LEU A 205 29.34 12.58 38.50
N GLU A 206 28.12 12.07 38.67
CA GLU A 206 27.22 12.46 39.76
C GLU A 206 27.76 12.03 41.13
N ALA A 207 28.26 10.80 41.25
CA ALA A 207 28.87 10.29 42.48
C ALA A 207 30.11 11.13 42.88
N GLU A 208 31.03 11.36 41.94
CA GLU A 208 32.23 12.18 42.14
C GLU A 208 31.88 13.64 42.52
N LEU A 209 30.84 14.20 41.89
CA LEU A 209 30.32 15.52 42.26
C LEU A 209 29.82 15.56 43.70
N HIS A 210 29.07 14.55 44.10
CA HIS A 210 28.52 14.46 45.45
C HIS A 210 29.64 14.33 46.49
N GLU A 211 30.69 13.56 46.21
CA GLU A 211 31.87 13.45 47.09
C GLU A 211 32.62 14.78 47.21
N VAL A 212 32.89 15.46 46.09
CA VAL A 212 33.56 16.78 46.09
C VAL A 212 32.72 17.83 46.82
N GLU A 213 31.40 17.79 46.69
CA GLU A 213 30.50 18.71 47.39
C GLU A 213 30.39 18.41 48.90
N ALA A 214 30.49 17.15 49.31
CA ALA A 214 30.54 16.74 50.71
C ALA A 214 31.88 17.10 51.40
N GLN A 215 32.98 17.22 50.65
CA GLN A 215 34.29 17.63 51.18
C GLN A 215 34.41 19.17 51.40
N LEU A 216 33.62 19.98 50.68
CA LEU A 216 33.67 21.45 50.74
C LEU A 216 33.43 22.08 52.13
N PRO A 217 32.53 21.58 53.00
CA PRO A 217 32.29 22.12 54.34
C PRO A 217 33.39 21.77 55.35
N ASN A 218 34.10 20.65 55.16
CA ASN A 218 35.07 20.12 56.11
C ASN A 218 36.50 20.67 55.89
N GLU A 219 36.77 21.28 54.74
CA GLU A 219 38.10 21.75 54.35
C GLU A 219 38.39 23.19 54.86
N LYS A 220 39.33 23.33 55.80
CA LYS A 220 39.67 24.64 56.43
C LYS A 220 40.68 25.48 55.64
N GLN A 221 41.42 24.90 54.69
CA GLN A 221 42.44 25.60 53.89
C GLN A 221 41.81 26.31 52.67
N LYS A 222 41.99 27.64 52.55
CA LYS A 222 41.43 28.46 51.46
C LYS A 222 41.85 28.01 50.06
N GLU A 223 43.10 27.56 49.88
CA GLU A 223 43.62 27.09 48.59
C GLU A 223 42.94 25.79 48.12
N LYS A 224 42.84 24.80 49.01
CA LYS A 224 42.15 23.53 48.73
C LYS A 224 40.65 23.73 48.49
N GLN A 225 40.01 24.62 49.26
CA GLN A 225 38.61 24.98 49.04
C GLN A 225 38.38 25.63 47.66
N SER A 226 39.31 26.47 47.19
CA SER A 226 39.28 27.05 45.85
C SER A 226 39.44 26.00 44.74
N GLN A 227 40.33 25.02 44.95
CA GLN A 227 40.54 23.89 44.02
C GLN A 227 39.29 22.98 43.93
N LEU A 228 38.68 22.60 45.07
CA LEU A 228 37.45 21.81 45.12
C LEU A 228 36.27 22.55 44.44
N LYS A 229 36.14 23.88 44.66
CA LYS A 229 35.13 24.70 43.95
C LYS A 229 35.35 24.73 42.44
N ARG A 230 36.61 24.70 41.96
CA ARG A 230 36.92 24.62 40.52
C ARG A 230 36.54 23.25 39.97
N LYS A 231 36.90 22.15 40.66
CA LYS A 231 36.53 20.77 40.27
C LYS A 231 35.01 20.55 40.23
N SER A 232 34.27 21.00 41.25
CA SER A 232 32.80 20.92 41.24
C SER A 232 32.18 21.67 40.05
N ARG A 233 32.72 22.84 39.66
CA ARG A 233 32.25 23.59 38.49
C ARG A 233 32.54 22.87 37.17
N THR A 234 33.70 22.23 37.02
CA THR A 234 34.04 21.47 35.81
C THR A 234 33.19 20.22 35.68
N TYR A 235 33.02 19.44 36.75
CA TYR A 235 32.19 18.24 36.73
C TYR A 235 30.71 18.58 36.48
N ARG A 236 30.15 19.64 37.10
CA ARG A 236 28.78 20.10 36.78
C ARG A 236 28.62 20.49 35.31
N LYS A 237 29.66 21.06 34.70
CA LYS A 237 29.67 21.39 33.26
C LYS A 237 29.70 20.12 32.41
N TYR A 238 30.48 19.12 32.78
CA TYR A 238 30.58 17.82 32.09
C TYR A 238 29.29 17.02 32.18
N LEU A 239 28.73 16.90 33.38
CA LEU A 239 27.44 16.26 33.62
C LEU A 239 26.33 16.92 32.78
N ARG A 240 26.24 18.26 32.79
CA ARG A 240 25.27 18.97 31.92
C ARG A 240 25.48 18.67 30.45
N LYS A 241 26.72 18.53 30.00
CA LYS A 241 27.03 18.22 28.60
C LYS A 241 26.56 16.82 28.21
N ILE A 242 26.76 15.82 29.09
CA ILE A 242 26.27 14.46 28.85
C ILE A 242 24.74 14.42 28.89
N GLN A 243 24.12 14.90 29.97
CA GLN A 243 22.69 14.79 30.19
C GLN A 243 21.85 15.67 29.24
N ALA A 244 22.32 16.86 28.86
CA ALA A 244 21.54 17.78 28.03
C ALA A 244 21.81 17.63 26.52
N ASP A 245 23.00 17.21 26.10
CA ASP A 245 23.37 17.12 24.68
C ASP A 245 23.59 15.67 24.23
N TYR A 246 24.56 14.96 24.81
CA TYR A 246 25.00 13.67 24.26
C TYR A 246 23.99 12.54 24.45
N LEU A 247 23.52 12.31 25.68
CA LEU A 247 22.61 11.21 26.02
C LEU A 247 21.26 11.32 25.26
N PRO A 248 20.53 12.45 25.27
CA PRO A 248 19.25 12.55 24.57
C PRO A 248 19.40 12.40 23.05
N ARG A 249 20.52 12.83 22.49
CA ARG A 249 20.78 12.70 21.04
C ARG A 249 21.15 11.28 20.66
N LYS A 250 21.91 10.56 21.49
CA LYS A 250 22.25 9.16 21.26
C LYS A 250 21.00 8.27 21.33
N GLN A 251 20.20 8.39 22.39
CA GLN A 251 18.91 7.69 22.53
C GLN A 251 17.98 7.94 21.33
N LYS A 252 17.94 9.19 20.85
CA LYS A 252 17.16 9.56 19.66
C LYS A 252 17.66 8.87 18.39
N TYR A 253 18.97 8.74 18.17
CA TYR A 253 19.52 8.07 16.99
C TYR A 253 19.33 6.56 17.06
N GLU A 254 19.47 5.95 18.23
CA GLU A 254 19.16 4.53 18.46
C GLU A 254 17.69 4.23 18.14
N ALA A 255 16.77 5.03 18.66
CA ALA A 255 15.34 4.92 18.32
C ALA A 255 15.09 5.10 16.81
N TYR A 256 15.78 6.02 16.14
CA TYR A 256 15.66 6.19 14.69
C TYR A 256 16.19 4.99 13.91
N ASN A 257 17.30 4.40 14.34
CA ASN A 257 17.91 3.22 13.72
C ASN A 257 17.00 2.00 13.83
N GLN A 258 16.34 1.81 14.99
CA GLN A 258 15.30 0.80 15.17
C GLN A 258 14.11 1.02 14.22
N LEU A 259 13.63 2.26 14.09
CA LEU A 259 12.50 2.59 13.22
C LEU A 259 12.81 2.43 11.72
N PHE A 260 14.05 2.64 11.28
CA PHE A 260 14.37 2.54 9.86
C PHE A 260 14.17 1.11 9.31
N GLN A 261 14.47 0.05 10.08
CA GLN A 261 14.39 -1.35 9.60
C GLN A 261 15.13 -1.54 8.26
N GLU A 262 14.44 -1.83 7.15
CA GLU A 262 15.03 -1.89 5.80
C GLU A 262 14.91 -0.57 5.00
N ARG A 263 14.20 0.41 5.55
CA ARG A 263 13.79 1.66 4.89
C ARG A 263 14.89 2.72 4.97
N ASN A 264 14.88 3.64 4.02
CA ASN A 264 15.85 4.76 3.97
C ASN A 264 15.35 6.05 4.64
N SER A 265 14.05 6.14 4.93
CA SER A 265 13.40 7.35 5.45
C SER A 265 12.09 7.00 6.16
N PHE A 266 11.68 7.84 7.11
CA PHE A 266 10.34 7.80 7.71
C PHE A 266 9.86 9.21 8.09
N SER A 267 8.55 9.37 8.35
CA SER A 267 7.97 10.63 8.87
C SER A 267 7.93 10.64 10.40
N LYS A 268 8.20 11.79 11.02
CA LYS A 268 8.13 11.92 12.50
C LYS A 268 6.71 11.81 13.05
N THR A 269 5.70 12.12 12.24
CA THR A 269 4.28 12.14 12.65
C THR A 269 3.57 10.82 12.35
N ASP A 270 4.00 10.12 11.29
CA ASP A 270 3.59 8.77 10.96
C ASP A 270 4.86 7.96 10.68
N THR A 271 5.35 7.25 11.70
CA THR A 271 6.63 6.53 11.66
C THR A 271 6.64 5.38 10.67
N ASP A 272 5.47 4.90 10.25
CA ASP A 272 5.34 3.81 9.29
C ASP A 272 5.37 4.31 7.84
N ALA A 273 5.05 5.59 7.61
CA ALA A 273 5.06 6.20 6.30
C ALA A 273 6.49 6.49 5.81
N THR A 274 6.72 6.31 4.51
CA THR A 274 8.04 6.56 3.88
C THR A 274 7.94 7.68 2.86
N PHE A 275 9.06 8.37 2.62
CA PHE A 275 9.07 9.41 1.60
C PHE A 275 9.14 8.80 0.20
N MET A 276 8.12 9.08 -0.58
CA MET A 276 7.98 8.60 -1.94
C MET A 276 7.74 9.76 -2.91
N ARG A 277 8.19 9.58 -4.15
CA ARG A 277 7.81 10.48 -5.23
C ARG A 277 6.38 10.17 -5.67
N MET A 278 5.49 11.14 -5.49
CA MET A 278 4.09 11.02 -5.89
C MET A 278 3.96 11.13 -7.42
N LYS A 279 2.92 10.50 -7.98
CA LYS A 279 2.58 10.67 -9.42
C LYS A 279 2.09 12.09 -9.71
N ASP A 280 1.39 12.72 -8.76
CA ASP A 280 0.88 14.08 -8.86
C ASP A 280 1.98 15.10 -8.51
N ASP A 281 2.87 15.36 -9.47
CA ASP A 281 4.00 16.30 -9.40
C ASP A 281 3.82 17.41 -10.45
N TYR A 282 2.79 18.26 -10.25
CA TYR A 282 2.43 19.35 -11.17
C TYR A 282 3.61 20.30 -11.45
N MET A 283 4.45 20.51 -10.43
CA MET A 283 5.64 21.38 -10.53
C MET A 283 6.84 20.67 -11.18
N ARG A 284 6.75 19.36 -11.45
CA ARG A 284 7.83 18.48 -11.93
C ARG A 284 9.13 18.59 -11.13
N ASN A 285 9.05 19.07 -9.89
CA ASN A 285 10.20 19.33 -9.04
C ASN A 285 10.62 18.08 -8.25
N GLY A 286 9.88 16.97 -8.40
CA GLY A 286 10.19 15.72 -7.73
C GLY A 286 9.92 15.74 -6.24
N GLN A 287 9.02 16.61 -5.76
CA GLN A 287 8.73 16.72 -4.33
C GLN A 287 8.34 15.36 -3.73
N LEU A 288 9.10 14.94 -2.74
CA LEU A 288 8.84 13.73 -1.98
C LEU A 288 7.81 14.04 -0.89
N LYS A 289 6.84 13.15 -0.73
CA LYS A 289 5.84 13.23 0.33
C LYS A 289 5.80 11.92 1.11
N PRO A 290 5.46 11.97 2.42
CA PRO A 290 5.23 10.75 3.17
C PRO A 290 4.02 10.01 2.58
N GLY A 291 4.15 8.71 2.37
CA GLY A 291 3.12 7.90 1.76
C GLY A 291 3.38 6.42 1.88
N TYR A 292 2.41 5.67 1.35
CA TYR A 292 2.45 4.23 1.20
C TYR A 292 2.30 3.86 -0.27
N ASN A 293 2.98 2.78 -0.66
CA ASN A 293 2.77 2.17 -1.96
C ASN A 293 1.63 1.15 -1.83
N LEU A 294 0.48 1.50 -2.39
CA LEU A 294 -0.70 0.64 -2.48
C LEU A 294 -0.56 -0.31 -3.66
N GLN A 295 -0.64 -1.60 -3.38
CA GLN A 295 -0.73 -2.66 -4.38
C GLN A 295 -2.16 -3.20 -4.36
N ILE A 296 -2.76 -3.37 -5.53
CA ILE A 296 -4.08 -3.99 -5.68
C ILE A 296 -4.01 -5.14 -6.67
N ALA A 297 -4.82 -6.18 -6.41
CA ALA A 297 -5.12 -7.23 -7.36
C ALA A 297 -6.55 -7.05 -7.85
N THR A 298 -6.75 -7.03 -9.16
CA THR A 298 -8.06 -6.82 -9.76
C THR A 298 -8.39 -7.88 -10.80
N GLU A 299 -9.69 -8.10 -11.00
CA GLU A 299 -10.24 -8.85 -12.14
C GLU A 299 -11.58 -8.25 -12.54
N ASN A 300 -11.79 -8.08 -13.86
CA ASN A 300 -12.91 -7.35 -14.42
C ASN A 300 -13.12 -5.97 -13.78
N GLN A 301 -12.06 -5.27 -13.34
CA GLN A 301 -12.08 -4.01 -12.59
C GLN A 301 -12.71 -4.10 -11.18
N TYR A 302 -12.82 -5.29 -10.58
CA TYR A 302 -13.13 -5.46 -9.15
C TYR A 302 -11.85 -5.65 -8.37
N VAL A 303 -11.73 -5.00 -7.23
CA VAL A 303 -10.58 -5.20 -6.33
C VAL A 303 -10.81 -6.46 -5.53
N LEU A 304 -9.92 -7.43 -5.66
CA LEU A 304 -10.01 -8.71 -4.97
C LEU A 304 -9.14 -8.72 -3.71
N ALA A 305 -7.96 -8.10 -3.78
CA ALA A 305 -7.04 -7.97 -2.66
C ALA A 305 -6.22 -6.69 -2.75
N TYR A 306 -5.64 -6.28 -1.62
CA TYR A 306 -4.81 -5.08 -1.55
C TYR A 306 -3.83 -5.15 -0.37
N ASP A 307 -2.67 -4.49 -0.52
CA ASP A 307 -1.73 -4.32 0.58
C ASP A 307 -0.91 -3.04 0.47
N LEU A 308 -0.30 -2.63 1.59
CA LEU A 308 0.48 -1.39 1.70
C LEU A 308 1.94 -1.69 2.01
N PHE A 309 2.82 -1.19 1.16
CA PHE A 309 4.26 -1.36 1.29
C PHE A 309 4.98 -0.02 1.55
N PRO A 310 6.04 -0.04 2.39
CA PRO A 310 6.91 1.10 2.58
C PRO A 310 7.92 1.29 1.42
N ASN A 311 7.95 0.37 0.45
CA ASN A 311 8.93 0.39 -0.63
C ASN A 311 8.48 1.35 -1.76
N PRO A 312 9.30 2.35 -2.15
CA PRO A 312 8.93 3.29 -3.21
C PRO A 312 8.88 2.68 -4.62
N THR A 313 9.46 1.49 -4.81
CA THR A 313 9.56 0.79 -6.09
C THR A 313 8.75 -0.50 -6.05
N ASP A 314 7.99 -0.77 -7.11
CA ASP A 314 7.00 -1.83 -7.13
C ASP A 314 7.61 -3.24 -7.24
N THR A 315 8.81 -3.36 -7.81
CA THR A 315 9.49 -4.65 -8.05
C THR A 315 9.55 -5.54 -6.81
N LYS A 316 9.84 -4.97 -5.64
CA LYS A 316 10.01 -5.74 -4.39
C LYS A 316 8.70 -6.05 -3.67
N THR A 317 7.59 -5.48 -4.14
CA THR A 317 6.29 -5.62 -3.47
C THR A 317 5.52 -6.83 -3.95
N LEU A 318 5.90 -7.42 -5.09
CA LEU A 318 5.13 -8.49 -5.73
C LEU A 318 5.09 -9.77 -4.90
N ASN A 319 6.25 -10.33 -4.51
CA ASN A 319 6.29 -11.61 -3.81
C ASN A 319 5.55 -11.53 -2.47
N PRO A 320 5.83 -10.53 -1.59
CA PRO A 320 5.07 -10.40 -0.34
C PRO A 320 3.57 -10.17 -0.56
N PHE A 321 3.18 -9.51 -1.67
CA PHE A 321 1.78 -9.30 -1.99
C PHE A 321 1.08 -10.59 -2.45
N LEU A 322 1.75 -11.43 -3.25
CA LEU A 322 1.24 -12.74 -3.66
C LEU A 322 1.14 -13.68 -2.46
N ASP A 323 2.07 -13.61 -1.52
CA ASP A 323 2.04 -14.39 -0.28
C ASP A 323 0.84 -14.01 0.58
N SER A 324 0.65 -12.71 0.82
CA SER A 324 -0.54 -12.22 1.52
C SER A 324 -1.84 -12.59 0.81
N PHE A 325 -1.85 -12.62 -0.53
CA PHE A 325 -3.01 -13.06 -1.31
C PHE A 325 -3.30 -14.55 -1.09
N LEU A 326 -2.26 -15.39 -1.17
CA LEU A 326 -2.38 -16.83 -0.99
C LEU A 326 -2.80 -17.18 0.44
N GLU A 327 -2.24 -16.52 1.46
CA GLU A 327 -2.63 -16.68 2.86
C GLU A 327 -4.10 -16.30 3.10
N GLN A 328 -4.59 -15.25 2.42
CA GLN A 328 -5.95 -14.76 2.60
C GLN A 328 -7.00 -15.59 1.84
N HIS A 329 -6.68 -16.05 0.63
CA HIS A 329 -7.65 -16.70 -0.26
C HIS A 329 -7.46 -18.21 -0.41
N ASN A 330 -6.33 -18.77 0.06
CA ASN A 330 -5.91 -20.17 -0.11
C ASN A 330 -5.81 -20.66 -1.56
N GLU A 331 -5.80 -19.73 -2.53
CA GLU A 331 -5.79 -20.04 -3.95
C GLU A 331 -5.18 -18.86 -4.72
N LEU A 332 -4.42 -19.15 -5.77
CA LEU A 332 -3.90 -18.17 -6.73
C LEU A 332 -4.32 -18.55 -8.17
N PRO A 333 -4.84 -17.60 -8.95
CA PRO A 333 -5.15 -17.80 -10.37
C PRO A 333 -3.92 -18.19 -11.20
N GLU A 334 -4.16 -18.86 -12.33
CA GLU A 334 -3.10 -19.40 -13.18
C GLU A 334 -2.19 -18.31 -13.77
N TYR A 335 -2.79 -17.20 -14.22
CA TYR A 335 -2.05 -16.12 -14.85
C TYR A 335 -1.88 -14.92 -13.92
N ILE A 336 -0.62 -14.57 -13.63
CA ILE A 336 -0.26 -13.38 -12.84
C ILE A 336 0.18 -12.26 -13.78
N VAL A 337 -0.63 -11.22 -13.90
CA VAL A 337 -0.43 -10.14 -14.88
C VAL A 337 0.03 -8.87 -14.17
N ALA A 338 1.16 -8.28 -14.59
CA ALA A 338 1.66 -7.04 -14.00
C ALA A 338 2.44 -6.17 -15.01
N ASP A 339 2.73 -4.92 -14.61
CA ASP A 339 3.50 -3.99 -15.46
C ASP A 339 5.00 -4.31 -15.52
N ALA A 340 5.71 -3.65 -16.44
CA ALA A 340 7.16 -3.72 -16.58
C ALA A 340 7.95 -3.38 -15.31
N GLY A 341 7.36 -2.61 -14.38
CA GLY A 341 7.95 -2.29 -13.08
C GLY A 341 8.18 -3.51 -12.18
N TYR A 342 7.41 -4.59 -12.40
CA TYR A 342 7.51 -5.83 -11.64
C TYR A 342 8.43 -6.88 -12.28
N GLY A 343 8.88 -6.65 -13.52
CA GLY A 343 9.71 -7.62 -14.25
C GLY A 343 11.14 -7.68 -13.73
N SER A 344 11.42 -8.61 -12.82
CA SER A 344 12.75 -8.96 -12.31
C SER A 344 12.93 -10.47 -12.29
N GLU A 345 14.17 -10.94 -12.45
CA GLU A 345 14.53 -12.38 -12.37
C GLU A 345 13.98 -13.05 -11.11
N GLU A 346 14.13 -12.39 -9.95
CA GLU A 346 13.62 -12.86 -8.66
C GLU A 346 12.10 -13.09 -8.69
N ASN A 347 11.34 -12.19 -9.32
CA ASN A 347 9.89 -12.32 -9.40
C ASN A 347 9.45 -13.41 -10.39
N TYR A 348 10.13 -13.58 -11.52
CA TYR A 348 9.80 -14.68 -12.44
C TYR A 348 10.12 -16.04 -11.82
N MET A 349 11.27 -16.19 -11.16
CA MET A 349 11.59 -17.42 -10.43
C MET A 349 10.56 -17.70 -9.34
N TYR A 350 10.16 -16.67 -8.58
CA TYR A 350 9.16 -16.84 -7.55
C TYR A 350 7.82 -17.35 -8.09
N ILE A 351 7.33 -16.75 -9.18
CA ILE A 351 6.03 -17.14 -9.76
C ILE A 351 6.09 -18.49 -10.46
N SER A 352 7.12 -18.75 -11.26
CA SER A 352 7.23 -19.99 -12.05
C SER A 352 7.70 -21.19 -11.23
N ASP A 353 8.73 -21.00 -10.38
CA ASP A 353 9.42 -22.13 -9.74
C ASP A 353 8.85 -22.43 -8.35
N ILE A 354 8.38 -21.41 -7.61
CA ILE A 354 7.84 -21.59 -6.24
C ILE A 354 6.32 -21.71 -6.27
N LEU A 355 5.62 -20.77 -6.95
CA LEU A 355 4.16 -20.78 -7.00
C LEU A 355 3.59 -21.67 -8.11
N HIS A 356 4.43 -22.11 -9.06
CA HIS A 356 4.02 -22.89 -10.24
C HIS A 356 2.89 -22.23 -11.05
N LYS A 357 2.97 -20.91 -11.20
CA LYS A 357 2.01 -20.09 -11.98
C LYS A 357 2.68 -19.49 -13.20
N THR A 358 1.86 -18.92 -14.09
CA THR A 358 2.34 -18.31 -15.32
C THR A 358 2.47 -16.79 -15.20
N PRO A 359 3.70 -16.23 -15.17
CA PRO A 359 3.89 -14.78 -15.13
C PRO A 359 3.67 -14.16 -16.52
N LEU A 360 2.67 -13.28 -16.62
CA LEU A 360 2.42 -12.40 -17.77
C LEU A 360 2.85 -10.98 -17.43
N ILE A 361 4.14 -10.82 -17.20
CA ILE A 361 4.77 -9.56 -16.80
C ILE A 361 5.75 -9.17 -17.89
N THR A 362 5.76 -7.91 -18.31
CA THR A 362 6.83 -7.42 -19.21
C THR A 362 8.08 -7.07 -18.41
N TYR A 363 9.24 -6.96 -19.04
CA TYR A 363 10.45 -6.45 -18.38
C TYR A 363 10.85 -5.08 -18.93
N GLY A 364 11.68 -4.33 -18.21
CA GLY A 364 11.92 -2.91 -18.49
C GLY A 364 12.43 -2.56 -19.90
N SER A 365 13.12 -3.49 -20.60
CA SER A 365 13.57 -3.30 -21.99
C SER A 365 12.58 -3.82 -23.05
N TYR A 366 11.50 -4.51 -22.68
CA TYR A 366 10.59 -5.20 -23.60
C TYR A 366 10.04 -4.28 -24.71
N HIS A 367 9.50 -3.11 -24.34
CA HIS A 367 8.99 -2.15 -25.33
C HIS A 367 10.10 -1.45 -26.11
N LYS A 368 11.28 -1.26 -25.51
CA LYS A 368 12.44 -0.64 -26.18
C LYS A 368 12.98 -1.55 -27.27
N GLU A 369 13.06 -2.85 -27.02
CA GLU A 369 13.49 -3.90 -27.95
C GLU A 369 12.64 -3.97 -29.24
N LYS A 370 11.41 -3.45 -29.22
CA LYS A 370 10.55 -3.37 -30.41
C LYS A 370 10.87 -2.17 -31.31
N LYS A 371 11.55 -1.13 -30.80
CA LYS A 371 11.86 0.09 -31.58
C LYS A 371 13.01 -0.16 -32.55
N LYS A 372 12.90 0.35 -33.79
CA LYS A 372 13.93 0.24 -34.84
C LYS A 372 15.30 0.70 -34.36
N ASN A 373 15.37 1.86 -33.70
CA ASN A 373 16.62 2.45 -33.21
C ASN A 373 17.31 1.57 -32.15
N TYR A 374 16.56 0.79 -31.37
CA TYR A 374 17.14 -0.13 -30.40
C TYR A 374 17.73 -1.36 -31.10
N ARG A 375 16.98 -1.96 -32.04
CA ARG A 375 17.44 -3.13 -32.82
C ARG A 375 18.64 -2.83 -33.72
N ALA A 376 18.68 -1.62 -34.28
CA ALA A 376 19.76 -1.16 -35.13
C ALA A 376 21.00 -0.70 -34.36
N ASN A 377 20.92 -0.54 -33.03
CA ASN A 377 22.06 -0.06 -32.24
C ASN A 377 23.07 -1.20 -32.02
N PRO A 378 24.28 -1.13 -32.59
CA PRO A 378 25.25 -2.20 -32.49
C PRO A 378 25.88 -2.28 -31.10
N PHE A 379 25.79 -1.25 -30.26
CA PHE A 379 26.43 -1.23 -28.93
C PHE A 379 25.62 -1.92 -27.83
N ILE A 380 24.45 -2.45 -28.17
CA ILE A 380 23.58 -3.21 -27.26
C ILE A 380 23.97 -4.68 -27.34
N VAL A 381 24.33 -5.27 -26.19
CA VAL A 381 24.86 -6.64 -26.12
C VAL A 381 23.83 -7.66 -26.59
N GLU A 382 22.53 -7.44 -26.34
CA GLU A 382 21.47 -8.32 -26.83
C GLU A 382 21.39 -8.41 -28.38
N ASN A 383 21.96 -7.43 -29.10
CA ASN A 383 22.01 -7.43 -30.56
C ASN A 383 23.29 -8.07 -31.12
N TRP A 384 24.24 -8.48 -30.25
CA TRP A 384 25.50 -9.09 -30.69
C TRP A 384 25.27 -10.52 -31.16
N ARG A 385 26.02 -10.94 -32.19
CA ARG A 385 25.99 -12.32 -32.66
C ARG A 385 26.67 -13.21 -31.62
N TYR A 386 25.95 -14.22 -31.16
CA TYR A 386 26.46 -15.26 -30.28
C TYR A 386 26.74 -16.53 -31.08
N LEU A 387 27.94 -17.08 -30.95
CA LEU A 387 28.35 -18.35 -31.54
C LEU A 387 28.23 -19.45 -30.48
N GLU A 388 27.17 -20.25 -30.58
CA GLU A 388 26.83 -21.26 -29.56
C GLU A 388 27.91 -22.35 -29.42
N LYS A 389 28.53 -22.77 -30.53
CA LYS A 389 29.57 -23.81 -30.54
C LYS A 389 30.85 -23.41 -29.78
N GLU A 390 31.17 -22.11 -29.80
CA GLU A 390 32.43 -21.58 -29.25
C GLU A 390 32.20 -20.81 -27.93
N ASP A 391 30.97 -20.77 -27.41
CA ASP A 391 30.53 -19.91 -26.30
C ASP A 391 31.16 -18.49 -26.38
N THR A 392 31.00 -17.84 -27.54
CA THR A 392 31.70 -16.58 -27.86
C THR A 392 30.76 -15.56 -28.49
N TYR A 393 30.87 -14.30 -28.05
CA TYR A 393 30.16 -13.19 -28.69
C TYR A 393 31.07 -12.44 -29.66
N ILE A 394 30.48 -11.88 -30.72
CA ILE A 394 31.18 -11.00 -31.66
C ILE A 394 30.79 -9.56 -31.37
N CYS A 395 31.78 -8.73 -31.04
CA CYS A 395 31.55 -7.31 -30.79
C CYS A 395 31.32 -6.51 -32.10
N PRO A 396 30.86 -5.24 -32.03
CA PRO A 396 30.63 -4.41 -33.22
C PRO A 396 31.87 -4.15 -34.08
N ALA A 397 33.06 -4.33 -33.50
CA ALA A 397 34.34 -4.23 -34.22
C ALA A 397 34.82 -5.60 -34.76
N HIS A 398 33.94 -6.60 -34.83
CA HIS A 398 34.21 -7.97 -35.29
C HIS A 398 35.28 -8.74 -34.49
N ARG A 399 35.55 -8.33 -33.25
CA ARG A 399 36.47 -9.03 -32.34
C ARG A 399 35.72 -10.02 -31.45
N ALA A 400 36.36 -11.14 -31.14
CA ALA A 400 35.81 -12.17 -30.27
C ALA A 400 35.79 -11.72 -28.80
N VAL A 401 34.72 -12.10 -28.12
CA VAL A 401 34.47 -11.85 -26.70
C VAL A 401 34.19 -13.21 -26.06
N THR A 402 35.27 -13.82 -25.59
CA THR A 402 35.29 -15.21 -25.12
C THR A 402 34.92 -15.30 -23.64
N PHE A 403 34.45 -16.48 -23.24
CA PHE A 403 34.15 -16.76 -21.84
C PHE A 403 35.41 -16.62 -20.98
N LYS A 404 35.26 -15.96 -19.82
CA LYS A 404 36.34 -15.75 -18.86
C LYS A 404 36.13 -16.54 -17.57
N GLN A 405 35.00 -16.30 -16.90
CA GLN A 405 34.70 -16.93 -15.62
C GLN A 405 33.22 -16.79 -15.24
N TYR A 406 32.77 -17.64 -14.33
CA TYR A 406 31.51 -17.44 -13.61
C TYR A 406 31.68 -16.41 -12.50
N SER A 407 30.64 -15.64 -12.24
CA SER A 407 30.59 -14.69 -11.13
C SER A 407 29.21 -14.73 -10.48
N ARG A 408 29.22 -14.96 -9.18
CA ARG A 408 28.04 -14.88 -8.34
C ARG A 408 27.99 -13.52 -7.66
N ARG A 409 26.85 -12.84 -7.75
CA ARG A 409 26.65 -11.53 -7.10
C ARG A 409 25.40 -11.55 -6.25
N LYS A 410 25.52 -11.02 -5.05
CA LYS A 410 24.40 -10.83 -4.13
C LYS A 410 23.85 -9.43 -4.30
N ASP A 411 22.56 -9.32 -4.61
CA ASP A 411 21.85 -8.05 -4.63
C ASP A 411 21.72 -7.49 -3.20
N LYS A 412 21.33 -6.21 -3.08
CA LYS A 412 21.07 -5.58 -1.78
C LYS A 412 19.98 -6.30 -0.97
N THR A 413 19.10 -7.07 -1.62
CA THR A 413 18.03 -7.88 -1.01
C THR A 413 18.52 -9.23 -0.55
N GLY A 414 19.76 -9.60 -0.87
CA GLY A 414 20.28 -10.92 -0.59
C GLY A 414 20.04 -11.94 -1.69
N PHE A 415 19.24 -11.62 -2.71
CA PHE A 415 19.03 -12.46 -3.87
C PHE A 415 20.35 -12.67 -4.63
N VAL A 416 20.64 -13.92 -4.95
CA VAL A 416 21.90 -14.34 -5.57
C VAL A 416 21.68 -14.52 -7.06
N ARG A 417 22.49 -13.82 -7.86
CA ARG A 417 22.49 -13.92 -9.32
C ARG A 417 23.77 -14.53 -9.83
N ASP A 418 23.63 -15.44 -10.77
CA ASP A 418 24.74 -16.07 -11.46
C ASP A 418 24.96 -15.42 -12.84
N PHE A 419 26.18 -14.97 -13.07
CA PHE A 419 26.60 -14.31 -14.31
C PHE A 419 27.74 -15.09 -14.96
N LYS A 420 27.67 -15.25 -16.28
CA LYS A 420 28.83 -15.55 -17.12
C LYS A 420 29.52 -14.25 -17.52
N ILE A 421 30.80 -14.11 -17.19
CA ILE A 421 31.62 -12.98 -17.61
C ILE A 421 32.34 -13.35 -18.90
N TYR A 422 32.17 -12.53 -19.92
CA TYR A 422 32.93 -12.61 -21.17
C TYR A 422 33.84 -11.39 -21.30
N GLU A 423 35.03 -11.57 -21.87
CA GLU A 423 36.02 -10.52 -22.05
C GLU A 423 36.46 -10.46 -23.51
N CYS A 424 36.50 -9.25 -24.06
CA CYS A 424 36.96 -9.02 -25.43
C CYS A 424 38.48 -9.19 -25.51
N GLU A 425 38.97 -9.88 -26.53
CA GLU A 425 40.40 -10.19 -26.70
C GLU A 425 41.28 -8.95 -26.66
N ASN A 426 40.93 -7.92 -27.43
CA ASN A 426 41.68 -6.68 -27.51
C ASN A 426 40.75 -5.47 -27.74
N CYS A 427 40.90 -4.43 -26.92
CA CYS A 427 40.16 -3.17 -27.07
C CYS A 427 41.06 -1.91 -27.07
N ARG A 428 42.39 -2.04 -27.11
CA ARG A 428 43.34 -0.90 -27.02
C ARG A 428 43.20 0.04 -28.22
N SER A 429 43.30 -0.50 -29.44
CA SER A 429 43.19 0.23 -30.71
C SER A 429 41.83 0.02 -31.39
N CYS A 430 40.73 0.06 -30.62
CA CYS A 430 39.39 -0.15 -31.20
C CYS A 430 38.78 1.18 -31.69
N PRO A 431 38.41 1.31 -32.97
CA PRO A 431 37.90 2.57 -33.53
C PRO A 431 36.56 2.99 -32.90
N VAL A 432 35.79 2.04 -32.37
CA VAL A 432 34.48 2.28 -31.73
C VAL A 432 34.54 2.24 -30.20
N ARG A 433 35.74 2.32 -29.60
CA ARG A 433 35.92 2.22 -28.14
C ARG A 433 35.13 3.27 -27.37
N SER A 434 35.15 4.53 -27.84
CA SER A 434 34.50 5.67 -27.19
C SER A 434 32.97 5.50 -27.08
N GLN A 435 32.36 4.84 -28.06
CA GLN A 435 30.92 4.55 -28.09
C GLN A 435 30.60 3.23 -27.37
N CYS A 436 31.52 2.27 -27.38
CA CYS A 436 31.33 0.94 -26.80
C CYS A 436 31.50 0.93 -25.27
N THR A 437 32.51 1.60 -24.70
CA THR A 437 32.83 1.50 -23.27
C THR A 437 33.28 2.82 -22.64
N LYS A 438 32.86 3.04 -21.38
CA LYS A 438 33.28 4.20 -20.55
C LYS A 438 34.48 3.89 -19.65
N ALA A 439 35.05 2.69 -19.74
CA ALA A 439 36.16 2.28 -18.89
C ALA A 439 37.44 3.10 -19.16
N LYS A 440 38.05 3.66 -18.11
CA LYS A 440 39.32 4.38 -18.19
C LYS A 440 40.50 3.41 -18.43
N GLY A 441 41.51 3.88 -19.17
CA GLY A 441 42.73 3.13 -19.49
C GLY A 441 42.53 2.01 -20.51
N ASP A 442 43.45 1.05 -20.53
CA ASP A 442 43.53 -0.06 -21.50
C ASP A 442 42.60 -1.25 -21.21
N ARG A 443 41.64 -1.08 -20.29
CA ARG A 443 40.77 -2.18 -19.87
C ARG A 443 39.97 -2.74 -21.05
N LYS A 444 39.99 -4.07 -21.19
CA LYS A 444 39.19 -4.83 -22.16
C LYS A 444 37.70 -4.70 -21.82
N ARG A 445 36.85 -4.69 -22.84
CA ARG A 445 35.39 -4.68 -22.61
C ARG A 445 34.99 -6.03 -22.01
N GLN A 446 34.35 -5.99 -20.85
CA GLN A 446 33.69 -7.13 -20.23
C GLN A 446 32.18 -7.00 -20.37
N ILE A 447 31.51 -8.11 -20.63
CA ILE A 447 30.05 -8.22 -20.60
C ILE A 447 29.65 -9.27 -19.56
N LEU A 448 28.56 -8.99 -18.85
CA LEU A 448 27.98 -9.90 -17.87
C LEU A 448 26.67 -10.39 -18.44
N VAL A 449 26.58 -11.70 -18.67
CA VAL A 449 25.38 -12.34 -19.20
C VAL A 449 24.77 -13.17 -18.09
N ASN A 450 23.51 -12.87 -17.75
CA ASN A 450 22.71 -13.71 -16.88
C ASN A 450 21.81 -14.60 -17.76
N ASN A 451 22.07 -15.91 -17.74
CA ASN A 451 21.35 -16.88 -18.56
C ASN A 451 19.93 -17.14 -18.06
N THR A 452 19.74 -17.23 -16.75
CA THR A 452 18.42 -17.37 -16.10
C THR A 452 17.50 -16.21 -16.48
N TRP A 453 18.02 -14.98 -16.42
CA TRP A 453 17.28 -13.80 -16.85
C TRP A 453 16.94 -13.81 -18.35
N ARG A 454 17.86 -14.27 -19.20
CA ARG A 454 17.60 -14.41 -20.65
C ARG A 454 16.54 -15.46 -20.94
N TYR A 455 16.55 -16.57 -20.21
CA TYR A 455 15.53 -17.61 -20.29
C TYR A 455 14.15 -17.01 -20.00
N PHE A 456 13.96 -16.35 -18.84
CA PHE A 456 12.67 -15.73 -18.50
C PHE A 456 12.24 -14.64 -19.48
N LYS A 457 13.17 -13.83 -20.00
CA LYS A 457 12.85 -12.87 -21.08
C LYS A 457 12.32 -13.57 -22.33
N ALA A 458 12.94 -14.67 -22.74
CA ALA A 458 12.54 -15.42 -23.93
C ALA A 458 11.18 -16.11 -23.72
N GLU A 459 10.97 -16.72 -22.57
CA GLU A 459 9.71 -17.34 -22.18
C GLU A 459 8.56 -16.32 -22.12
N CYS A 460 8.78 -15.18 -21.46
CA CYS A 460 7.86 -14.04 -21.43
C CYS A 460 7.48 -13.58 -22.85
N LYS A 461 8.46 -13.43 -23.77
CA LYS A 461 8.18 -13.07 -25.17
C LYS A 461 7.29 -14.09 -25.85
N LYS A 462 7.58 -15.38 -25.69
CA LYS A 462 6.82 -16.47 -26.28
C LYS A 462 5.37 -16.44 -25.78
N LYS A 463 5.17 -16.41 -24.46
CA LYS A 463 3.84 -16.35 -23.84
C LYS A 463 3.06 -15.10 -24.26
N LEU A 464 3.69 -13.94 -24.39
CA LEU A 464 2.99 -12.72 -24.82
C LEU A 464 2.65 -12.68 -26.32
N LEU A 465 3.22 -13.58 -27.15
CA LEU A 465 2.90 -13.72 -28.57
C LEU A 465 1.75 -14.69 -28.83
N GLU A 466 1.51 -15.63 -27.91
CA GLU A 466 0.38 -16.55 -27.95
C GLU A 466 -0.95 -15.79 -27.84
N GLU A 467 -1.99 -16.26 -28.53
CA GLU A 467 -3.26 -15.53 -28.67
C GLU A 467 -4.00 -15.38 -27.33
N LYS A 468 -4.11 -16.46 -26.56
CA LYS A 468 -4.82 -16.50 -25.27
C LYS A 468 -4.17 -15.59 -24.23
N THR A 469 -2.92 -15.88 -23.89
CA THR A 469 -2.10 -15.15 -22.90
C THR A 469 -1.80 -13.71 -23.34
N GLY A 470 -1.59 -13.46 -24.64
CA GLY A 470 -1.50 -12.12 -25.19
C GLY A 470 -2.80 -11.31 -25.09
N SER A 471 -3.98 -11.96 -25.21
CA SER A 471 -5.29 -11.34 -24.97
C SER A 471 -5.47 -10.97 -23.50
N ILE A 472 -5.16 -11.90 -22.58
CA ILE A 472 -5.19 -11.66 -21.13
C ILE A 472 -4.29 -10.47 -20.77
N TYR A 473 -3.03 -10.45 -21.21
CA TYR A 473 -2.12 -9.34 -20.92
C TYR A 473 -2.63 -7.98 -21.42
N ARG A 474 -3.31 -7.93 -22.58
CA ARG A 474 -3.88 -6.68 -23.10
C ARG A 474 -4.98 -6.11 -22.22
N LYS A 475 -5.76 -6.96 -21.53
CA LYS A 475 -6.80 -6.52 -20.58
C LYS A 475 -6.23 -5.72 -19.40
N ARG A 476 -4.95 -5.88 -19.06
CA ARG A 476 -4.29 -5.15 -17.96
C ARG A 476 -4.55 -3.64 -17.98
N LYS A 477 -4.49 -3.02 -19.16
CA LYS A 477 -4.66 -1.56 -19.33
C LYS A 477 -6.08 -1.09 -19.00
N ILE A 478 -7.08 -1.94 -19.23
CA ILE A 478 -8.49 -1.61 -18.98
C ILE A 478 -8.97 -2.12 -17.64
N ASP A 479 -8.23 -3.00 -16.97
CA ASP A 479 -8.65 -3.60 -15.70
C ASP A 479 -8.24 -2.75 -14.50
N VAL A 480 -6.93 -2.51 -14.33
CA VAL A 480 -6.42 -1.87 -13.11
C VAL A 480 -6.49 -0.34 -13.15
N GLU A 481 -6.20 0.26 -14.31
CA GLU A 481 -6.14 1.73 -14.44
C GLU A 481 -7.46 2.42 -14.08
N PRO A 482 -8.64 1.92 -14.52
CA PRO A 482 -9.92 2.53 -14.14
C PRO A 482 -10.17 2.47 -12.64
N VAL A 483 -9.75 1.41 -11.94
CA VAL A 483 -9.94 1.31 -10.49
C VAL A 483 -9.22 2.43 -9.76
N PHE A 484 -7.96 2.71 -10.11
CA PHE A 484 -7.23 3.86 -9.55
C PHE A 484 -7.84 5.19 -9.98
N GLY A 485 -8.33 5.29 -11.22
CA GLY A 485 -9.08 6.44 -11.71
C GLY A 485 -10.33 6.72 -10.87
N HIS A 486 -11.14 5.70 -10.59
CA HIS A 486 -12.33 5.80 -9.75
C HIS A 486 -11.98 6.13 -8.29
N LEU A 487 -10.93 5.53 -7.73
CA LEU A 487 -10.45 5.86 -6.39
C LEU A 487 -10.10 7.35 -6.26
N LYS A 488 -9.35 7.89 -7.22
CA LYS A 488 -8.88 9.28 -7.17
C LYS A 488 -9.93 10.28 -7.64
N ALA A 489 -10.60 10.06 -8.76
CA ALA A 489 -11.54 11.03 -9.32
C ALA A 489 -12.97 10.87 -8.78
N GLN A 490 -13.43 9.63 -8.58
CA GLN A 490 -14.81 9.35 -8.17
C GLN A 490 -14.98 9.19 -6.65
N LEU A 491 -13.93 8.88 -5.91
CA LEU A 491 -13.95 8.94 -4.45
C LEU A 491 -13.18 10.13 -3.89
N ALA A 492 -12.38 10.84 -4.69
CA ALA A 492 -11.49 11.91 -4.21
C ALA A 492 -10.51 11.43 -3.12
N PHE A 493 -10.14 10.14 -3.14
CA PHE A 493 -9.26 9.53 -2.15
C PHE A 493 -7.79 9.74 -2.58
N HIS A 494 -7.22 10.87 -2.18
CA HIS A 494 -5.83 11.25 -2.49
C HIS A 494 -4.87 11.06 -1.32
N ARG A 495 -5.40 10.96 -0.10
CA ARG A 495 -4.66 10.87 1.15
C ARG A 495 -5.40 9.95 2.12
N PHE A 496 -4.66 9.22 2.94
CA PHE A 496 -5.22 8.47 4.06
C PHE A 496 -5.76 9.43 5.13
N HIS A 497 -6.78 8.98 5.85
CA HIS A 497 -7.45 9.67 6.96
C HIS A 497 -7.15 9.01 8.31
N LEU A 498 -6.54 7.83 8.29
CA LEU A 498 -6.05 7.11 9.46
C LEU A 498 -4.51 7.03 9.41
N ARG A 499 -3.88 7.05 10.59
CA ARG A 499 -2.42 7.04 10.76
C ARG A 499 -1.89 5.65 11.04
N GLY A 500 -0.62 5.45 10.69
CA GLY A 500 0.09 4.18 10.87
C GLY A 500 -0.30 3.15 9.82
N LYS A 501 0.54 2.13 9.62
CA LYS A 501 0.35 1.13 8.56
C LYS A 501 -1.00 0.44 8.68
N GLN A 502 -1.40 0.05 9.89
CA GLN A 502 -2.67 -0.64 10.14
C GLN A 502 -3.87 0.26 9.86
N GLY A 503 -3.84 1.51 10.34
CA GLY A 503 -4.91 2.48 10.09
C GLY A 503 -5.07 2.77 8.61
N ALA A 504 -3.96 3.01 7.91
CA ALA A 504 -3.94 3.20 6.47
C ALA A 504 -4.52 1.98 5.71
N LYS A 505 -4.17 0.74 6.12
CA LYS A 505 -4.67 -0.50 5.52
C LYS A 505 -6.20 -0.65 5.70
N ILE A 506 -6.74 -0.26 6.86
CA ILE A 506 -8.20 -0.27 7.07
C ILE A 506 -8.87 0.78 6.18
N ASP A 507 -8.35 2.01 6.17
CA ASP A 507 -8.93 3.14 5.45
C ASP A 507 -9.03 2.88 3.94
N ILE A 508 -7.95 2.40 3.32
CA ILE A 508 -7.99 2.03 1.90
C ILE A 508 -8.84 0.79 1.64
N GLY A 509 -8.89 -0.18 2.55
CA GLY A 509 -9.78 -1.32 2.44
C GLY A 509 -11.24 -0.92 2.36
N LEU A 510 -11.67 -0.01 3.23
CA LEU A 510 -13.02 0.57 3.19
C LEU A 510 -13.28 1.30 1.88
N ALA A 511 -12.31 2.08 1.39
CA ALA A 511 -12.45 2.81 0.13
C ALA A 511 -12.54 1.89 -1.10
N LEU A 512 -11.70 0.85 -1.16
CA LEU A 512 -11.70 -0.13 -2.25
C LEU A 512 -12.97 -1.00 -2.23
N MET A 513 -13.41 -1.43 -1.05
CA MET A 513 -14.68 -2.16 -0.92
C MET A 513 -15.88 -1.26 -1.29
N ALA A 514 -15.86 0.02 -0.92
CA ALA A 514 -16.88 0.97 -1.34
C ALA A 514 -16.92 1.14 -2.87
N LEU A 515 -15.77 1.16 -3.57
CA LEU A 515 -15.74 1.16 -5.05
C LEU A 515 -16.39 -0.09 -5.63
N ASN A 516 -16.01 -1.24 -5.10
CA ASN A 516 -16.58 -2.54 -5.49
C ASN A 516 -18.11 -2.55 -5.34
N LEU A 517 -18.62 -2.12 -4.18
CA LEU A 517 -20.06 -2.07 -3.89
C LEU A 517 -20.82 -1.10 -4.81
N ARG A 518 -20.26 0.08 -5.10
CA ARG A 518 -20.86 1.01 -6.07
C ARG A 518 -20.96 0.40 -7.46
N LYS A 519 -19.95 -0.38 -7.85
CA LYS A 519 -19.92 -1.05 -9.14
C LYS A 519 -20.91 -2.21 -9.20
N ILE A 520 -21.04 -2.99 -8.13
CA ILE A 520 -22.10 -4.01 -8.01
C ILE A 520 -23.48 -3.36 -8.09
N GLY A 521 -23.74 -2.27 -7.36
CA GLY A 521 -25.03 -1.58 -7.43
C GLY A 521 -25.41 -1.19 -8.87
N LYS A 522 -24.47 -0.61 -9.62
CA LYS A 522 -24.67 -0.31 -11.05
C LYS A 522 -24.85 -1.54 -11.92
N TYR A 523 -24.13 -2.63 -11.63
CA TYR A 523 -24.31 -3.89 -12.35
C TYR A 523 -25.71 -4.45 -12.12
N MET A 524 -26.21 -4.42 -10.89
CA MET A 524 -27.57 -4.85 -10.54
C MET A 524 -28.62 -3.96 -11.21
N GLU A 525 -28.47 -2.64 -11.16
CA GLU A 525 -29.36 -1.69 -11.87
C GLU A 525 -29.43 -1.98 -13.39
N LYS A 526 -28.28 -2.24 -14.01
CA LYS A 526 -28.22 -2.61 -15.43
C LYS A 526 -28.89 -3.96 -15.70
N LYS A 527 -28.70 -4.95 -14.81
CA LYS A 527 -29.30 -6.28 -14.96
C LYS A 527 -30.82 -6.22 -14.79
N THR A 528 -31.33 -5.53 -13.77
CA THR A 528 -32.75 -5.33 -13.55
C THR A 528 -33.40 -4.61 -14.73
N SER A 529 -32.80 -3.51 -15.22
CA SER A 529 -33.33 -2.81 -16.39
C SER A 529 -33.30 -3.66 -17.69
N ILE A 530 -32.35 -4.58 -17.85
CA ILE A 530 -32.36 -5.55 -18.96
C ILE A 530 -33.51 -6.55 -18.78
N ILE A 531 -33.70 -7.08 -17.56
CA ILE A 531 -34.80 -8.01 -17.25
C ILE A 531 -36.15 -7.32 -17.47
N GLU A 532 -36.33 -6.07 -17.02
CA GLU A 532 -37.53 -5.27 -17.26
C GLU A 532 -37.77 -4.96 -18.75
N LYS A 533 -36.71 -4.71 -19.53
CA LYS A 533 -36.81 -4.56 -20.99
C LYS A 533 -37.22 -5.87 -21.67
N ILE A 534 -36.63 -6.99 -21.28
CA ILE A 534 -36.99 -8.30 -21.81
C ILE A 534 -38.42 -8.67 -21.39
N SER A 535 -38.81 -8.41 -20.14
CA SER A 535 -40.15 -8.71 -19.63
C SER A 535 -41.20 -7.82 -20.29
N SER A 536 -40.91 -6.54 -20.55
CA SER A 536 -41.79 -5.64 -21.31
C SER A 536 -41.93 -6.07 -22.78
N ILE A 537 -40.85 -6.54 -23.42
CA ILE A 537 -40.91 -7.14 -24.77
C ILE A 537 -41.76 -8.43 -24.74
N LEU A 538 -41.55 -9.31 -23.76
CA LEU A 538 -42.30 -10.58 -23.62
C LEU A 538 -43.78 -10.34 -23.26
N THR A 539 -44.11 -9.33 -22.45
CA THR A 539 -45.50 -8.96 -22.16
C THR A 539 -46.15 -8.23 -23.33
N LEU A 540 -45.39 -7.53 -24.17
CA LEU A 540 -45.86 -7.01 -25.46
C LEU A 540 -46.17 -8.14 -26.44
N THR A 541 -45.35 -9.21 -26.49
CA THR A 541 -45.61 -10.37 -27.36
C THR A 541 -46.68 -11.32 -26.84
N ILE A 542 -47.00 -11.32 -25.54
CA ILE A 542 -48.08 -12.13 -24.94
C ILE A 542 -49.45 -11.40 -24.95
N LYS A 543 -49.52 -10.15 -25.42
CA LYS A 543 -50.77 -9.35 -25.49
C LYS A 543 -51.54 -9.48 -26.83
N ILE A 544 -51.67 -10.70 -27.35
CA ILE A 544 -52.56 -11.13 -28.46
C ILE A 544 -52.77 -12.64 -28.20
N GLU A 545 -53.92 -13.27 -27.93
CA GLU A 545 -55.36 -13.10 -28.16
C GLU A 545 -56.12 -13.54 -26.90
N LEU A 546 -57.05 -12.73 -26.39
CA LEU A 546 -58.15 -13.21 -25.55
C LEU A 546 -59.44 -12.59 -26.10
N ILE A 547 -60.11 -13.37 -26.95
CA ILE A 547 -61.43 -13.06 -27.49
C ILE A 547 -62.44 -13.26 -26.34
N PHE A 548 -62.99 -12.16 -25.82
CA PHE A 548 -64.08 -12.21 -24.84
C PHE A 548 -65.43 -12.31 -25.58
N PHE A 549 -66.14 -13.43 -25.39
CA PHE A 549 -67.57 -13.51 -25.70
C PHE A 549 -68.37 -12.79 -24.61
N GLN A 550 -69.14 -11.78 -25.02
CA GLN A 550 -70.07 -11.06 -24.15
C GLN A 550 -71.38 -11.86 -24.04
N ARG A 551 -71.82 -12.15 -22.80
CA ARG A 551 -73.18 -12.64 -22.52
C ARG A 551 -73.83 -11.67 -21.54
N GLU A 552 -74.89 -11.01 -21.99
CA GLU A 552 -75.67 -10.00 -21.25
C GLU A 552 -76.76 -10.62 -20.34
N GLY A 553 -77.08 -9.90 -19.27
CA GLY A 553 -78.31 -10.03 -18.44
C GLY A 553 -78.15 -10.85 -17.15
N TYR A 554 -78.64 -10.47 -15.96
CA TYR A 554 -79.61 -9.47 -15.50
C TYR A 554 -79.29 -9.03 -14.03
N CYS A 555 -79.58 -7.77 -13.69
CA CYS A 555 -79.43 -7.06 -12.39
C CYS A 555 -80.55 -7.44 -11.35
N PRO A 556 -80.68 -6.85 -10.13
CA PRO A 556 -79.78 -6.03 -9.29
C PRO A 556 -79.81 -6.33 -7.75
N THR A 557 -78.81 -5.90 -6.96
CA THR A 557 -79.02 -5.18 -5.67
C THR A 557 -77.76 -4.40 -5.28
N LEU A 558 -77.97 -3.18 -4.79
CA LEU A 558 -77.01 -2.10 -4.59
C LEU A 558 -75.97 -2.35 -3.48
N LEU A 559 -74.69 -2.20 -3.80
CA LEU A 559 -73.72 -1.57 -2.90
C LEU A 559 -72.83 -0.61 -3.70
N SER A 560 -72.94 0.67 -3.39
CA SER A 560 -72.21 1.75 -4.05
C SER A 560 -70.80 1.87 -3.48
N ILE A 561 -69.78 1.62 -4.30
CA ILE A 561 -68.43 2.16 -4.08
C ILE A 561 -68.01 2.85 -5.38
N ARG A 562 -68.03 4.18 -5.37
CA ARG A 562 -67.55 5.03 -6.47
C ARG A 562 -66.03 4.99 -6.51
N PHE A 563 -65.44 4.30 -7.48
CA PHE A 563 -64.10 4.59 -7.94
C PHE A 563 -64.17 5.64 -9.04
N PHE A 564 -63.63 6.83 -8.78
CA PHE A 564 -63.34 7.80 -9.83
C PHE A 564 -62.08 7.34 -10.58
N PHE A 565 -62.27 6.66 -11.72
CA PHE A 565 -61.22 6.52 -12.72
C PHE A 565 -61.35 7.69 -13.70
N CYS A 566 -60.42 8.64 -13.60
CA CYS A 566 -60.22 9.64 -14.64
C CYS A 566 -59.40 8.97 -15.76
N VAL A 567 -60.09 8.45 -16.77
CA VAL A 567 -59.49 7.94 -18.00
C VAL A 567 -59.23 9.15 -18.91
N TYR A 568 -57.96 9.53 -19.11
CA TYR A 568 -57.61 10.30 -20.30
C TYR A 568 -57.62 9.34 -21.49
N ARG A 569 -58.49 9.65 -22.46
CA ARG A 569 -58.66 8.94 -23.73
C ARG A 569 -57.98 9.79 -24.82
N SER A 570 -57.26 9.10 -25.72
CA SER A 570 -56.50 9.56 -26.90
C SER A 570 -55.09 10.04 -26.64
#